data_AF-A0A257XNX0-F1
#
_entry.id   AF-A0A257XNX0-F1
#
_cell.length_a   1.000
_cell.length_b   1.000
_cell.length_c   1.000
_cell.angle_alpha   90.00
_cell.angle_beta   90.00
_cell.angle_gamma   90.00
#
_symmetry.space_group_name_H-M   'P 1'
#
loop_
_entity.id
_entity.type
_entity.pdbx_description
1 polymer ?
#
loop_
_entity_poly.entity_id
_entity_poly.type
_entity_poly.pdbx_seq_one_letter_code
_entity_poly.pdbx_strand_id
1 'polypeptide(L)'
;FIPALADDTTLVITASRADRNSFGCDAKNSMTEFGRAYFAEALKQTTSFTAAFRLASQRIDAREKAAGLTPSLPQMSVGKAFAARWQGRYD
;
A
#
# COMPACT_ATOMS: atom_id res chain seq x y z
N PHE A 1 -7.01 -7.54 5.42
CA PHE A 1 -6.17 -6.89 6.44
C PHE A 1 -5.71 -7.93 7.46
N ILE A 2 -4.57 -7.73 8.13
CA ILE A 2 -4.01 -8.69 9.10
C ILE A 2 -3.99 -8.03 10.50
N PRO A 3 -5.11 -8.10 11.27
CA PRO A 3 -5.22 -7.40 12.56
C PRO A 3 -4.18 -7.85 13.59
N ALA A 4 -3.76 -9.12 13.54
CA ALA A 4 -2.79 -9.68 14.48
C ALA A 4 -1.40 -9.02 14.42
N LEU A 5 -1.09 -8.30 13.33
CA LEU A 5 0.18 -7.56 13.18
C LEU A 5 0.05 -6.08 13.57
N ALA A 6 -1.17 -5.60 13.86
CA ALA A 6 -1.42 -4.20 14.12
C ALA A 6 -1.38 -3.89 15.63
N ASP A 7 -0.52 -2.95 16.00
CA ASP A 7 -0.41 -2.39 17.35
C ASP A 7 0.04 -0.92 17.28
N ASP A 8 0.19 -0.27 18.43
CA ASP A 8 0.57 1.14 18.50
C ASP A 8 1.96 1.46 17.93
N THR A 9 2.83 0.47 17.77
CA THR A 9 4.22 0.63 17.33
C THR A 9 4.50 0.19 15.89
N THR A 10 3.48 -0.26 15.17
CA THR A 10 3.62 -0.85 13.83
C THR A 10 2.96 -0.01 12.73
N LEU A 11 3.50 -0.12 11.52
CA LEU A 11 2.83 0.24 10.27
C LEU A 11 2.60 -1.05 9.50
N VAL A 12 1.33 -1.38 9.24
CA VAL A 12 0.95 -2.59 8.50
C VAL A 12 0.25 -2.18 7.22
N ILE A 13 0.74 -2.65 6.08
CA ILE A 13 0.15 -2.40 4.76
C ILE A 13 -0.07 -3.75 4.07
N THR A 14 -1.28 -3.97 3.55
CA THR A 14 -1.61 -5.14 2.73
C THR A 14 -1.93 -4.70 1.30
N ALA A 15 -1.40 -5.44 0.32
CA ALA A 15 -1.60 -5.13 -1.11
C ALA A 15 -3.05 -5.32 -1.59
N SER A 16 -3.87 -6.04 -0.82
CA SER A 16 -5.29 -6.23 -1.10
C SER A 16 -6.11 -6.39 0.18
N ARG A 17 -7.43 -6.30 0.03
CA ARG A 17 -8.42 -6.67 1.03
C ARG A 17 -8.42 -8.18 1.27
N ALA A 18 -8.90 -8.61 2.44
CA ALA A 18 -8.86 -10.01 2.86
C ALA A 18 -9.56 -11.00 1.90
N ASP A 19 -10.57 -10.53 1.17
CA ASP A 19 -11.37 -11.28 0.19
C ASP A 19 -11.10 -10.82 -1.26
N ARG A 20 -9.93 -10.23 -1.51
CA ARG A 20 -9.52 -9.73 -2.82
C ARG A 20 -8.12 -10.22 -3.18
N ASN A 21 -7.92 -10.49 -4.47
CA ASN A 21 -6.60 -10.81 -4.99
C ASN A 21 -5.76 -9.53 -5.11
N SER A 22 -4.44 -9.70 -4.97
CA SER A 22 -3.44 -8.75 -5.44
C SER A 22 -2.86 -9.25 -6.77
N PHE A 23 -2.37 -8.35 -7.62
CA PHE A 23 -1.92 -8.67 -8.97
C PHE A 23 -0.43 -8.41 -9.20
N GLY A 24 0.10 -8.90 -10.32
CA GLY A 24 1.50 -8.71 -10.73
C GLY A 24 2.47 -9.79 -10.26
N CYS A 25 1.99 -10.89 -9.67
CA CYS A 25 2.81 -12.03 -9.29
C CYS A 25 3.15 -12.88 -10.54
N ASP A 26 4.15 -12.43 -11.29
CA ASP A 26 4.74 -13.15 -12.44
C ASP A 26 6.26 -13.22 -12.23
N ALA A 27 6.89 -14.33 -12.61
CA ALA A 27 8.33 -14.54 -12.51
C ALA A 27 9.17 -13.48 -13.24
N LYS A 28 8.59 -12.81 -14.25
CA LYS A 28 9.27 -11.73 -15.00
C LYS A 28 9.22 -10.37 -14.27
N ASN A 29 8.33 -10.22 -13.28
CA ASN A 29 8.15 -8.97 -12.57
C ASN A 29 9.05 -8.93 -11.33
N SER A 30 9.84 -7.86 -11.21
CA SER A 30 10.64 -7.61 -10.01
C SER A 30 9.82 -7.20 -8.79
N MET A 31 8.56 -6.79 -8.97
CA MET A 31 7.62 -6.39 -7.92
C MET A 31 6.18 -6.69 -8.35
N THR A 32 5.29 -6.92 -7.38
CA THR A 32 3.84 -6.89 -7.62
C THR A 32 3.40 -5.50 -8.07
N GLU A 33 2.20 -5.39 -8.64
CA GLU A 33 1.69 -4.10 -9.11
C GLU A 33 1.61 -3.08 -7.95
N PHE A 34 1.07 -3.49 -6.80
CA PHE A 34 1.04 -2.65 -5.60
C PHE A 34 2.46 -2.30 -5.12
N GLY A 35 3.38 -3.27 -5.09
CA GLY A 35 4.77 -3.04 -4.69
C GLY A 35 5.45 -1.98 -5.57
N ARG A 36 5.25 -2.05 -6.89
CA ARG A 36 5.72 -1.05 -7.85
C ARG A 36 5.11 0.32 -7.55
N ALA A 37 3.77 0.39 -7.44
CA ALA A 37 3.07 1.64 -7.21
C ALA A 37 3.50 2.33 -5.90
N TYR A 38 3.71 1.57 -4.83
CA TYR A 38 4.10 2.11 -3.52
C TYR A 38 5.59 2.45 -3.46
N PHE A 39 6.49 1.49 -3.67
CA PHE A 39 7.92 1.68 -3.46
C PHE A 39 8.61 2.39 -4.63
N ALA A 40 8.35 1.95 -5.86
CA ALA A 40 9.09 2.43 -7.02
C ALA A 40 8.57 3.76 -7.56
N GLU A 41 7.34 4.14 -7.20
CA GLU A 41 6.69 5.33 -7.76
C GLU A 41 6.21 6.32 -6.69
N ALA A 42 5.40 5.91 -5.70
CA ALA A 42 4.81 6.84 -4.74
C ALA A 42 5.84 7.37 -3.72
N LEU A 43 6.67 6.50 -3.15
CA LEU A 43 7.74 6.91 -2.21
C LEU A 43 8.88 7.71 -2.86
N LYS A 44 8.93 7.78 -4.20
CA LYS A 44 9.82 8.73 -4.89
C LYS A 44 9.26 10.15 -4.93
N GLN A 45 7.96 10.32 -4.70
CA GLN A 45 7.28 11.62 -4.74
C GLN A 45 7.07 12.22 -3.35
N THR A 46 7.07 11.40 -2.31
CA THR A 46 6.87 11.82 -0.93
C THR A 46 7.56 10.87 0.04
N THR A 47 8.02 11.42 1.17
CA THR A 47 8.58 10.64 2.29
C THR A 47 7.52 10.23 3.32
N SER A 48 6.25 10.64 3.11
CA SER A 48 5.10 10.27 3.93
C SER A 48 4.55 8.92 3.51
N PHE A 49 4.56 7.94 4.43
CA PHE A 49 4.00 6.61 4.15
C PHE A 49 2.51 6.66 3.84
N THR A 50 1.74 7.51 4.52
CA THR A 50 0.29 7.62 4.29
C THR A 50 -0.03 8.30 2.96
N ALA A 51 0.69 9.38 2.63
CA ALA A 51 0.52 10.04 1.34
C ALA A 51 0.94 9.09 0.19
N ALA A 52 2.04 8.36 0.36
CA ALA A 52 2.47 7.35 -0.61
C ALA A 52 1.44 6.23 -0.76
N PHE A 53 0.84 5.76 0.33
CA PHE A 53 -0.20 4.73 0.30
C PHE A 53 -1.45 5.21 -0.45
N ARG A 54 -1.88 6.47 -0.22
CA ARG A 54 -2.99 7.08 -0.94
C ARG A 54 -2.72 7.19 -2.43
N LEU A 55 -1.53 7.66 -2.82
CA LEU A 55 -1.11 7.73 -4.23
C LEU A 55 -1.07 6.33 -4.88
N ALA A 56 -0.48 5.35 -4.20
CA ALA A 56 -0.39 3.98 -4.70
C ALA A 56 -1.79 3.36 -4.87
N SER A 57 -2.66 3.53 -3.87
CA SER A 57 -4.03 2.99 -3.91
C SER A 57 -4.84 3.57 -5.06
N GLN A 58 -4.73 4.88 -5.32
CA GLN A 58 -5.39 5.53 -6.46
C GLN A 58 -4.89 4.98 -7.81
N ARG A 59 -3.57 4.77 -7.93
CA ARG A 59 -2.97 4.23 -9.17
C ARG A 59 -3.41 2.79 -9.42
N ILE A 60 -3.41 1.96 -8.39
CA ILE A 60 -3.78 0.56 -8.49
C ILE A 60 -5.26 0.41 -8.83
N ASP A 61 -6.14 1.15 -8.15
CA ASP A 61 -7.57 1.16 -8.49
C ASP A 61 -7.81 1.57 -9.95
N ALA A 62 -7.12 2.60 -10.44
CA ALA A 62 -7.22 3.03 -11.83
C ALA A 62 -6.71 1.96 -12.83
N ARG A 63 -5.53 1.36 -12.57
CA ARG A 63 -4.94 0.31 -13.43
C ARG A 63 -5.81 -0.93 -13.47
N GLU A 64 -6.30 -1.39 -12.32
CA GLU A 64 -7.15 -2.56 -12.21
C GLU A 64 -8.48 -2.36 -12.91
N LYS A 65 -9.12 -1.19 -12.75
CA LYS A 65 -10.33 -0.83 -13.49
C LYS A 65 -10.10 -0.81 -15.00
N ALA A 66 -9.00 -0.21 -15.46
CA ALA A 66 -8.65 -0.19 -16.87
C ALA A 66 -8.39 -1.59 -17.45
N ALA A 67 -7.91 -2.52 -16.62
CA ALA A 67 -7.71 -3.92 -16.97
C ALA A 67 -8.97 -4.80 -16.79
N GLY A 68 -10.12 -4.23 -16.39
CA GLY A 68 -11.35 -4.98 -16.13
C GLY A 68 -11.28 -5.91 -14.91
N LEU A 69 -10.32 -5.69 -14.02
CA LEU A 69 -10.12 -6.49 -12.81
C LEU A 69 -11.01 -5.98 -11.68
N THR A 70 -11.40 -6.90 -10.78
CA THR A 70 -12.01 -6.50 -9.51
C THR A 70 -10.94 -5.81 -8.65
N PRO A 71 -11.18 -4.57 -8.16
CA PRO A 71 -10.15 -3.83 -7.41
C PRO A 71 -9.64 -4.59 -6.20
N SER A 72 -8.33 -4.57 -6.00
CA SER A 72 -7.63 -5.24 -4.89
C SER A 72 -7.91 -4.56 -3.55
N LEU A 73 -8.18 -3.25 -3.56
CA LEU A 73 -8.45 -2.41 -2.37
C LEU A 73 -7.37 -2.58 -1.28
N PRO A 74 -6.14 -2.09 -1.52
CA PRO A 74 -5.07 -2.12 -0.51
C PRO A 74 -5.53 -1.54 0.83
N GLN A 75 -4.95 -2.00 1.94
CA GLN A 75 -5.33 -1.57 3.29
C GLN A 75 -4.09 -1.18 4.09
N MET A 76 -4.23 -0.20 4.99
CA MET A 76 -3.15 0.28 5.86
C MET A 76 -3.67 0.49 7.28
N SER A 77 -2.86 0.13 8.27
CA SER A 77 -3.03 0.48 9.68
C SER A 77 -1.78 1.14 10.18
N VAL A 78 -1.96 2.19 10.98
CA VAL A 78 -0.88 2.99 11.53
C VAL A 78 -1.04 3.04 13.04
N GLY A 79 -0.05 2.53 13.76
CA GLY A 79 0.05 2.66 15.20
C GLY A 79 0.35 4.09 15.65
N LYS A 80 -0.25 4.52 16.78
CA LYS A 80 -0.09 5.89 17.30
C LYS A 80 1.34 6.22 17.68
N ALA A 81 2.04 5.30 18.35
CA ALA A 81 3.43 5.48 18.75
C ALA A 81 4.38 5.40 17.55
N PHE A 82 4.08 4.58 16.54
CA PHE A 82 4.78 4.60 15.26
C PHE A 82 4.69 5.98 14.60
N ALA A 83 3.47 6.50 14.47
CA ALA A 83 3.22 7.81 13.85
C ALA A 83 3.95 8.94 14.60
N ALA A 84 3.98 8.91 15.93
CA ALA A 84 4.65 9.92 16.74
C ALA A 84 6.19 9.92 16.56
N ARG A 85 6.81 8.77 16.22
CA ARG A 85 8.26 8.64 16.08
C ARG A 85 8.76 8.86 14.65
N TRP A 86 7.92 8.63 13.66
CA TRP A 86 8.33 8.73 12.26
C TRP A 86 8.42 10.20 11.80
N GLN A 87 9.64 10.66 11.51
CA GLN A 87 9.92 12.05 11.13
C GLN A 87 9.61 12.36 9.64
N GLY A 88 9.27 11.35 8.83
CA GLY A 88 8.77 11.53 7.47
C GLY A 88 7.29 11.89 7.50
N ARG A 89 7.00 13.15 7.89
CA ARG A 89 5.70 13.82 8.03
C ARG A 89 4.48 12.97 7.64
N TYR A 90 3.83 12.41 8.66
CA TYR A 90 2.40 12.13 8.59
C TYR A 90 1.66 13.45 8.35
N ASP A 91 0.69 13.44 7.43
CA ASP A 91 -0.17 14.61 7.13
C ASP A 91 -0.94 15.07 8.38
#